data_AF-A0A9W7VZZ3-F1
#
_entry.id   AF-A0A9W7VZZ3-F1
#
_cell.length_a   1.000
_cell.length_b   1.000
_cell.length_c   1.000
_cell.angle_alpha   90.00
_cell.angle_beta   90.00
_cell.angle_gamma   90.00
#
_symmetry.space_group_name_H-M   'P 1'
#
loop_
_entity.id
_entity.type
_entity.pdbx_description
1 polymer ?
#
loop_
_entity_poly.entity_id
_entity_poly.type
_entity_poly.pdbx_seq_one_letter_code
_entity_poly.pdbx_strand_id
1 'polypeptide(L)'
;MAKNILGRLFRPSFPSLEFSGYVGQSCKRHQSSYRRTRKALRVRPDPSFLPATTETQDHIIFNPPSSVPNVYHTPQKFLPKTDPRRKIHTAAQISAAVNQPPSTSTSRLLPQQPTIKQPLPEPIRPIYQKKYHVTPEQVEEIRRLRKEDPRHWTRFRLAEKYECSQFFIGLCCSTPEAATPPELAAHYKADLESIKSKWGPRKREAREMRSERKKLWGRDA
;
A
#
# COMPACT_ATOMS: atom_id res chain seq x y z
N MET A 1 -65.06 27.27 12.98
CA MET A 1 -65.86 28.48 13.31
C MET A 1 -66.13 28.48 14.80
N ALA A 2 -65.86 29.61 15.46
CA ALA A 2 -66.45 30.14 16.72
C ALA A 2 -66.50 29.25 17.99
N LYS A 3 -66.24 29.69 19.23
CA LYS A 3 -65.90 30.98 19.86
C LYS A 3 -65.47 30.65 21.31
N ASN A 4 -64.45 31.35 21.82
CA ASN A 4 -64.14 31.48 23.25
C ASN A 4 -65.21 32.30 23.99
N ILE A 5 -65.37 32.10 25.30
CA ILE A 5 -65.71 33.06 26.41
C ILE A 5 -65.55 32.26 27.72
N LEU A 6 -64.54 32.41 28.58
CA LEU A 6 -64.11 33.50 29.51
C LEU A 6 -64.74 33.48 30.92
N GLY A 7 -63.85 33.44 31.95
CA GLY A 7 -64.01 34.06 33.28
C GLY A 7 -64.40 33.11 34.42
N ARG A 8 -63.85 33.15 35.65
CA ARG A 8 -63.20 34.24 36.42
C ARG A 8 -62.27 33.62 37.50
N LEU A 9 -61.01 34.06 37.58
CA LEU A 9 -60.41 35.04 38.52
C LEU A 9 -59.94 34.45 39.86
N PHE A 10 -58.63 34.45 40.09
CA PHE A 10 -58.00 35.24 41.17
C PHE A 10 -56.59 35.66 40.73
N ARG A 11 -56.29 36.94 40.97
CA ARG A 11 -55.09 37.70 40.56
C ARG A 11 -53.99 37.60 41.65
N PRO A 12 -52.85 38.30 41.58
CA PRO A 12 -51.50 37.73 41.63
C PRO A 12 -50.78 38.07 42.96
N SER A 13 -49.61 37.47 43.18
CA SER A 13 -48.61 38.06 44.06
C SER A 13 -47.31 38.25 43.28
N PHE A 14 -47.10 39.48 42.80
CA PHE A 14 -45.76 39.99 42.55
C PHE A 14 -45.20 40.51 43.89
N PRO A 15 -43.91 40.25 44.16
CA PRO A 15 -43.01 41.33 44.53
C PRO A 15 -41.93 41.39 43.44
N SER A 16 -41.84 42.50 42.72
CA SER A 16 -41.06 43.70 43.10
C SER A 16 -39.84 43.73 42.19
N LEU A 17 -39.77 44.79 41.38
CA LEU A 17 -38.56 45.13 40.64
C LEU A 17 -37.40 45.32 41.61
N GLU A 18 -36.31 44.61 41.39
CA GLU A 18 -34.96 45.06 41.74
C GLU A 18 -34.17 45.08 40.43
N PHE A 19 -34.03 46.28 39.89
CA PHE A 19 -33.16 46.62 38.78
C PHE A 19 -31.73 46.65 39.32
N SER A 20 -31.00 45.55 39.20
CA SER A 20 -29.54 45.61 39.24
C SER A 20 -28.94 44.35 38.64
N GLY A 21 -28.12 44.54 37.62
CA GLY A 21 -27.40 43.47 36.96
C GLY A 21 -27.91 43.20 35.56
N TYR A 22 -27.71 44.16 34.66
CA TYR A 22 -27.15 43.77 33.36
C TYR A 22 -25.86 43.01 33.66
N VAL A 23 -25.95 41.70 33.92
CA VAL A 23 -24.82 40.80 33.80
C VAL A 23 -24.50 40.86 32.33
N GLY A 24 -23.55 41.74 32.00
CA GLY A 24 -23.12 42.02 30.64
C GLY A 24 -23.03 40.70 29.92
N GLN A 25 -23.68 40.60 28.76
CA GLN A 25 -23.59 39.46 27.85
C GLN A 25 -22.18 38.94 27.97
N SER A 26 -22.02 37.80 28.66
CA SER A 26 -20.72 37.18 28.88
C SER A 26 -20.08 37.23 27.50
N CYS A 27 -18.95 37.92 27.35
CA CYS A 27 -18.29 38.00 26.07
C CYS A 27 -18.04 36.53 25.70
N LYS A 28 -18.92 35.96 24.88
CA LYS A 28 -18.81 34.58 24.45
C LYS A 28 -17.56 34.64 23.61
N ARG A 29 -16.44 34.25 24.18
CA ARG A 29 -15.14 34.23 23.49
C ARG A 29 -15.34 33.25 22.35
N HIS A 30 -15.66 33.78 21.17
CA HIS A 30 -15.80 33.04 19.93
C HIS A 30 -14.45 32.50 19.45
N GLN A 31 -13.35 32.88 20.11
CA GLN A 31 -12.02 32.37 19.80
C GLN A 31 -11.73 31.11 20.62
N SER A 32 -11.62 29.99 19.91
CA SER A 32 -11.14 28.72 20.45
C SER A 32 -9.73 28.92 21.01
N SER A 33 -9.61 28.92 22.34
CA SER A 33 -8.29 28.98 22.98
C SER A 33 -7.47 27.74 22.60
N TYR A 34 -6.15 27.89 22.42
CA TYR A 34 -5.19 26.81 22.20
C TYR A 34 -5.43 25.58 23.11
N ARG A 35 -5.73 25.80 24.40
CA ARG A 35 -6.00 24.73 25.37
C ARG A 35 -7.22 23.87 25.00
N ARG A 36 -8.28 24.48 24.47
CA ARG A 36 -9.49 23.77 24.03
C ARG A 36 -9.19 22.92 22.80
N THR A 37 -8.47 23.49 21.83
CA THR A 37 -8.03 22.77 20.62
C THR A 37 -7.11 21.60 20.97
N ARG A 38 -6.10 21.79 21.84
CA ARG A 38 -5.21 20.73 22.31
C ARG A 38 -5.94 19.61 23.05
N LYS A 39 -6.96 19.95 23.84
CA LYS A 39 -7.81 18.96 24.53
C LYS A 39 -8.67 18.17 23.52
N ALA A 40 -9.23 18.84 22.52
CA ALA A 40 -10.05 18.21 21.49
C ALA A 40 -9.23 17.27 20.58
N LEU A 41 -7.98 17.63 20.26
CA LEU A 41 -7.08 16.84 19.42
C LEU A 41 -6.18 15.87 20.22
N ARG A 42 -6.47 15.62 21.49
CA ARG A 42 -5.65 14.76 22.35
C ARG A 42 -5.80 13.29 21.93
N VAL A 43 -4.72 12.71 21.41
CA VAL A 43 -4.60 11.26 21.19
C VAL A 43 -4.06 10.60 22.47
N ARG A 44 -4.62 9.43 22.84
CA ARG A 44 -4.15 8.65 24.00
C ARG A 44 -2.92 7.81 23.60
N PRO A 45 -1.95 7.59 24.51
CA PRO A 45 -0.84 6.68 24.23
C PRO A 45 -1.33 5.23 24.13
N ASP A 46 -0.48 4.35 23.59
CA ASP A 46 -0.73 2.91 23.56
C ASP A 46 -0.84 2.35 25.00
N PRO A 47 -1.74 1.36 25.25
CA PRO A 47 -1.90 0.75 26.56
C PRO A 47 -0.59 0.22 27.17
N SER A 48 0.39 -0.17 26.37
CA SER A 48 1.69 -0.64 26.87
C SER A 48 2.47 0.41 27.68
N PHE A 49 2.15 1.71 27.51
CA PHE A 49 2.81 2.81 28.21
C PHE A 49 1.98 3.36 29.38
N LEU A 50 0.80 2.78 29.64
CA LEU A 50 0.05 3.12 30.83
C LEU A 50 0.78 2.53 32.06
N PRO A 51 0.72 3.20 33.22
CA PRO A 51 1.40 2.73 34.42
C PRO A 51 0.95 1.30 34.75
N ALA A 52 1.92 0.39 34.84
CA ALA A 52 1.67 -1.01 35.15
C ALA A 52 1.04 -1.11 36.55
N THR A 53 -0.10 -1.79 36.65
CA THR A 53 -0.77 -2.02 37.95
C THR A 53 -0.20 -3.26 38.65
N THR A 54 0.48 -4.14 37.91
CA THR A 54 0.90 -5.48 38.37
C THR A 54 2.37 -5.55 38.76
N GLU A 55 3.22 -4.70 38.20
CA GLU A 55 4.67 -4.78 38.37
C GLU A 55 5.14 -3.77 39.42
N THR A 56 5.90 -4.25 40.41
CA THR A 56 6.36 -3.44 41.55
C THR A 56 7.75 -2.84 41.37
N GLN A 57 8.48 -3.26 40.32
CA GLN A 57 9.86 -2.86 40.03
C GLN A 57 10.01 -2.48 38.55
N ASP A 58 11.11 -1.80 38.24
CA ASP A 58 11.48 -1.42 36.87
C ASP A 58 11.79 -2.66 36.02
N HIS A 59 11.22 -2.73 34.82
CA HIS A 59 11.35 -3.86 33.90
C HIS A 59 11.35 -3.40 32.43
N ILE A 60 11.84 -4.25 31.53
CA ILE A 60 11.89 -3.98 30.08
C ILE A 60 10.72 -4.69 29.40
N ILE A 61 9.86 -3.92 28.73
CA ILE A 61 8.71 -4.45 27.97
C ILE A 61 9.09 -4.57 26.49
N PHE A 62 8.74 -5.69 25.87
CA PHE A 62 8.82 -5.85 24.42
C PHE A 62 7.55 -5.31 23.74
N ASN A 63 7.64 -4.13 23.12
CA ASN A 63 6.52 -3.48 22.43
C ASN A 63 6.81 -3.34 20.92
N PRO A 64 6.51 -4.36 20.08
CA PRO A 64 6.71 -4.26 18.65
C PRO A 64 5.71 -3.26 18.05
N PRO A 65 6.17 -2.18 17.39
CA PRO A 65 5.26 -1.16 16.86
C PRO A 65 4.48 -1.67 15.65
N SER A 66 3.22 -1.27 15.52
CA SER A 66 2.37 -1.54 14.34
C SER A 66 2.69 -0.59 13.17
N SER A 67 3.96 -0.50 12.79
CA SER A 67 4.46 0.40 11.74
C SER A 67 5.36 -0.33 10.75
N VAL A 68 5.56 0.26 9.56
CA VAL A 68 6.49 -0.26 8.57
C VAL A 68 7.93 -0.20 9.14
N PRO A 69 8.73 -1.27 9.02
CA PRO A 69 10.11 -1.26 9.49
C PRO A 69 10.98 -0.31 8.66
N ASN A 70 11.96 0.31 9.30
CA ASN A 70 12.99 1.08 8.61
C ASN A 70 13.98 0.13 7.91
N VAL A 71 14.60 0.58 6.80
CA VAL A 71 15.60 -0.14 6.00
C VAL A 71 16.77 -0.68 6.85
N TYR A 72 17.14 0.03 7.93
CA TYR A 72 18.19 -0.40 8.86
C TYR A 72 17.83 -1.64 9.70
N HIS A 73 16.55 -2.03 9.76
CA HIS A 73 16.13 -3.30 10.36
C HIS A 73 16.39 -4.44 9.37
N THR A 74 17.67 -4.80 9.22
CA THR A 74 18.10 -5.76 8.21
C THR A 74 17.65 -7.17 8.58
N PRO A 75 16.88 -7.86 7.72
CA PRO A 75 16.46 -9.23 7.98
C PRO A 75 17.65 -10.19 8.01
N GLN A 76 17.53 -11.30 8.74
CA GLN A 76 18.60 -12.28 8.96
C GLN A 76 19.27 -12.80 7.67
N LYS A 77 18.53 -12.82 6.55
CA LYS A 77 19.03 -13.25 5.22
C LYS A 77 20.09 -12.30 4.64
N PHE A 78 20.07 -11.02 5.02
CA PHE A 78 21.02 -10.01 4.54
C PHE A 78 22.18 -9.76 5.52
N LEU A 79 22.17 -10.40 6.70
CA LEU A 79 23.28 -10.32 7.64
C LEU A 79 24.43 -11.27 7.26
N PRO A 80 25.70 -10.84 7.36
CA PRO A 80 26.85 -11.72 7.23
C PRO A 80 26.79 -12.88 8.21
N LYS A 81 27.30 -14.07 7.82
CA LYS A 81 27.24 -15.27 8.68
C LYS A 81 27.90 -15.08 10.05
N THR A 82 28.92 -14.22 10.14
CA THR A 82 29.67 -13.90 11.36
C THR A 82 28.96 -12.92 12.29
N ASP A 83 27.89 -12.25 11.84
CA ASP A 83 27.21 -11.22 12.64
C ASP A 83 26.46 -11.84 13.84
N PRO A 84 26.77 -11.42 15.09
CA PRO A 84 26.14 -11.98 16.29
C PRO A 84 24.63 -11.71 16.35
N ARG A 85 24.12 -10.67 15.66
CA ARG A 85 22.68 -10.35 15.61
C ARG A 85 21.84 -11.46 15.01
N ARG A 86 22.44 -12.38 14.23
CA ARG A 86 21.75 -13.59 13.73
C ARG A 86 21.23 -14.48 14.86
N LYS A 87 21.91 -14.51 16.01
CA LYS A 87 21.46 -15.25 17.21
C LYS A 87 20.18 -14.64 17.78
N ILE A 88 20.09 -13.31 17.82
CA ILE A 88 18.93 -12.56 18.32
C ILE A 88 17.69 -12.85 17.44
N HIS A 89 17.83 -12.81 16.12
CA HIS A 89 16.73 -13.17 15.21
C HIS A 89 16.21 -14.60 15.42
N THR A 90 17.13 -15.55 15.67
CA THR A 90 16.78 -16.94 15.92
C THR A 90 16.05 -17.08 17.26
N ALA A 91 16.52 -16.40 18.32
CA ALA A 91 15.86 -16.39 19.62
C ALA A 91 14.46 -15.76 19.57
N ALA A 92 14.30 -14.66 18.82
CA ALA A 92 13.00 -14.01 18.65
C ALA A 92 11.97 -14.88 17.89
N GLN A 93 12.42 -15.71 16.93
CA GLN A 93 11.56 -16.69 16.26
C GLN A 93 11.05 -17.76 17.23
N ILE A 94 11.91 -18.22 18.15
CA ILE A 94 11.57 -19.24 19.14
C ILE A 94 10.56 -18.68 20.15
N SER A 95 10.77 -17.47 20.69
CA SER A 95 9.84 -16.87 21.65
C SER A 95 8.47 -16.57 21.06
N ALA A 96 8.41 -16.16 19.79
CA ALA A 96 7.15 -15.97 19.07
C ALA A 96 6.36 -17.28 18.83
N ALA A 97 7.04 -18.43 18.77
CA ALA A 97 6.42 -19.73 18.60
C ALA A 97 5.85 -20.30 19.91
N VAL A 98 6.49 -20.03 21.06
CA VAL A 98 6.10 -20.56 22.37
C VAL A 98 4.87 -19.84 22.97
N ASN A 99 4.69 -18.55 22.68
CA ASN A 99 3.60 -17.74 23.25
C ASN A 99 2.29 -17.76 22.43
N GLN A 100 2.03 -18.80 21.63
CA GLN A 100 0.75 -18.93 20.91
C GLN A 100 -0.28 -19.71 21.75
N PRO A 101 -1.35 -19.06 22.27
CA PRO A 101 -2.53 -19.79 22.70
C PRO A 101 -3.25 -20.37 21.46
N PRO A 102 -3.95 -21.52 21.58
CA PRO A 102 -4.65 -22.14 20.46
C PRO A 102 -5.75 -21.22 19.93
N SER A 103 -5.60 -20.84 18.65
CA SER A 103 -6.60 -20.33 17.71
C SER A 103 -7.91 -19.75 18.28
N THR A 104 -8.04 -18.42 18.25
CA THR A 104 -9.31 -17.79 17.87
C THR A 104 -9.00 -16.58 16.99
N SER A 105 -9.62 -16.57 15.83
CA SER A 105 -9.49 -15.63 14.73
C SER A 105 -9.84 -14.20 15.14
N THR A 106 -8.84 -13.38 15.45
CA THR A 106 -8.90 -11.92 15.30
C THR A 106 -7.48 -11.35 15.24
N SER A 107 -7.13 -10.82 14.07
CA SER A 107 -6.11 -9.80 13.79
C SER A 107 -5.09 -9.51 14.91
N ARG A 108 -3.89 -10.10 14.84
CA ARG A 108 -2.71 -9.63 15.60
C ARG A 108 -1.52 -9.37 14.68
N LEU A 109 -1.16 -8.09 14.61
CA LEU A 109 -0.08 -7.47 13.84
C LEU A 109 1.29 -7.65 14.53
N LEU A 110 1.76 -8.88 14.70
CA LEU A 110 3.22 -9.11 14.80
C LEU A 110 3.71 -9.62 13.44
N PRO A 111 4.91 -9.23 12.96
CA PRO A 111 5.53 -9.92 11.85
C PRO A 111 5.93 -11.33 12.31
N GLN A 112 4.97 -12.25 12.25
CA GLN A 112 5.21 -13.69 12.36
C GLN A 112 6.08 -14.09 11.17
N GLN A 113 7.29 -14.59 11.42
CA GLN A 113 7.93 -15.43 10.42
C GLN A 113 7.21 -16.78 10.43
N PRO A 114 6.85 -17.34 9.27
CA PRO A 114 6.06 -18.57 9.22
C PRO A 114 6.86 -19.70 9.87
N THR A 115 6.34 -20.22 10.99
CA THR A 115 6.50 -21.65 11.27
C THR A 115 5.95 -22.39 10.06
N ILE A 116 6.55 -23.54 9.72
CA ILE A 116 6.36 -24.34 8.49
C ILE A 116 4.88 -24.74 8.20
N LYS A 117 3.92 -24.32 9.03
CA LYS A 117 2.50 -24.68 8.96
C LYS A 117 1.53 -23.49 8.81
N GLN A 118 1.99 -22.24 8.74
CA GLN A 118 1.11 -21.13 8.35
C GLN A 118 1.19 -20.96 6.83
N PRO A 119 0.08 -21.09 6.08
CA PRO A 119 0.11 -20.87 4.64
C PRO A 119 0.53 -19.43 4.37
N LEU A 120 1.56 -19.25 3.54
CA LEU A 120 1.90 -17.94 3.00
C LEU A 120 0.66 -17.33 2.33
N PRO A 121 0.48 -16.00 2.37
CA PRO A 121 -0.58 -15.37 1.61
C PRO A 121 -0.42 -15.74 0.13
N GLU A 122 -1.56 -15.85 -0.56
CA GLU A 122 -1.54 -16.21 -1.96
C GLU A 122 -0.67 -15.23 -2.77
N PRO A 123 0.18 -15.75 -3.67
CA PRO A 123 1.06 -14.91 -4.43
C PRO A 123 0.23 -14.06 -5.40
N ILE A 124 0.46 -12.74 -5.40
CA ILE A 124 -0.22 -11.79 -6.32
C ILE A 124 0.00 -12.18 -7.78
N ARG A 125 1.16 -12.80 -8.08
CA ARG A 125 1.49 -13.32 -9.41
C ARG A 125 1.51 -14.84 -9.37
N PRO A 126 0.99 -15.53 -10.41
CA PRO A 126 1.09 -16.97 -10.49
C PRO A 126 2.55 -17.41 -10.48
N ILE A 127 2.83 -18.51 -9.78
CA ILE A 127 4.17 -19.08 -9.70
C ILE A 127 4.52 -19.67 -11.06
N TYR A 128 5.51 -19.08 -11.73
CA TYR A 128 5.99 -19.52 -13.04
C TYR A 128 7.28 -20.31 -12.91
N GLN A 129 7.31 -21.53 -13.46
CA GLN A 129 8.53 -22.34 -13.58
C GLN A 129 9.29 -21.97 -14.86
N LYS A 130 10.57 -21.65 -14.73
CA LYS A 130 11.43 -21.33 -15.87
C LYS A 130 11.76 -22.61 -16.64
N LYS A 131 11.37 -22.68 -17.91
CA LYS A 131 11.74 -23.76 -18.83
C LYS A 131 12.94 -23.35 -19.70
N TYR A 132 13.87 -24.27 -19.90
CA TYR A 132 15.12 -24.06 -20.68
C TYR A 132 15.26 -25.16 -21.74
N HIS A 133 14.18 -25.40 -22.50
CA HIS A 133 14.09 -26.48 -23.49
C HIS A 133 14.49 -26.06 -24.91
N VAL A 134 14.68 -24.77 -25.17
CA VAL A 134 15.05 -24.26 -26.50
C VAL A 134 16.55 -24.45 -26.76
N THR A 135 16.89 -25.16 -27.83
CA THR A 135 18.28 -25.44 -28.23
C THR A 135 18.89 -24.28 -29.02
N PRO A 136 20.24 -24.17 -29.13
CA PRO A 136 20.88 -23.12 -29.93
C PRO A 136 20.45 -23.13 -31.40
N GLU A 137 20.25 -24.32 -31.99
CA GLU A 137 19.76 -24.48 -33.37
C GLU A 137 18.37 -23.86 -33.56
N GLN A 138 17.47 -24.07 -32.60
CA GLN A 138 16.13 -23.46 -32.62
C GLN A 138 16.21 -21.93 -32.48
N VAL A 139 17.19 -21.41 -31.75
CA VAL A 139 17.41 -19.96 -31.66
C VAL A 139 17.82 -19.37 -33.01
N GLU A 140 18.64 -20.08 -33.78
CA GLU A 140 19.00 -19.66 -35.14
C GLU A 140 17.79 -19.71 -36.08
N GLU A 141 16.96 -20.74 -35.98
CA GLU A 141 15.71 -20.83 -36.74
C GLU A 141 14.75 -19.67 -36.38
N ILE A 142 14.62 -19.34 -35.09
CA ILE A 142 13.84 -18.18 -34.61
C ILE A 142 14.33 -16.88 -35.26
N ARG A 143 15.64 -16.67 -35.31
CA ARG A 143 16.24 -15.49 -35.95
C ARG A 143 15.96 -15.46 -37.44
N ARG A 144 16.13 -16.60 -38.11
CA ARG A 144 15.89 -16.75 -39.54
C ARG A 144 14.44 -16.45 -39.90
N LEU A 145 13.47 -17.09 -39.24
CA LEU A 145 12.03 -16.89 -39.50
C LEU A 145 11.62 -15.42 -39.32
N ARG A 146 12.19 -14.74 -38.32
CA ARG A 146 11.88 -13.34 -38.06
C ARG A 146 12.53 -12.38 -39.06
N LYS A 147 13.68 -12.74 -39.61
CA LYS A 147 14.34 -12.02 -40.71
C LYS A 147 13.56 -12.16 -42.02
N GLU A 148 13.04 -13.35 -42.30
CA GLU A 148 12.25 -13.64 -43.50
C GLU A 148 10.95 -12.81 -43.51
N ASP A 149 10.07 -12.99 -42.52
CA ASP A 149 8.78 -12.31 -42.48
C ASP A 149 8.39 -11.83 -41.07
N PRO A 150 8.82 -10.63 -40.64
CA PRO A 150 8.55 -10.13 -39.29
C PRO A 150 7.07 -9.83 -39.01
N ARG A 151 6.24 -9.68 -40.07
CA ARG A 151 4.78 -9.49 -39.96
C ARG A 151 4.05 -10.81 -39.69
N HIS A 152 4.47 -11.90 -40.35
CA HIS A 152 3.89 -13.22 -40.13
C HIS A 152 4.46 -13.85 -38.85
N TRP A 153 5.80 -13.89 -38.72
CA TRP A 153 6.52 -14.44 -37.58
C TRP A 153 6.63 -13.42 -36.45
N THR A 154 5.48 -13.10 -35.86
CA THR A 154 5.39 -12.24 -34.68
C THR A 154 6.00 -12.92 -33.45
N ARG A 155 6.37 -12.12 -32.44
CA ARG A 155 6.87 -12.64 -31.15
C ARG A 155 5.90 -13.62 -30.49
N PHE A 156 4.61 -13.42 -30.72
CA PHE A 156 3.55 -14.28 -30.23
C PHE A 156 3.58 -15.65 -30.91
N ARG A 157 3.56 -15.70 -32.25
CA ARG A 157 3.59 -16.97 -32.98
C ARG A 157 4.85 -17.80 -32.74
N LEU A 158 6.01 -17.14 -32.65
CA LEU A 158 7.26 -17.83 -32.32
C LEU A 158 7.25 -18.35 -30.87
N ALA A 159 6.67 -17.60 -29.93
CA ALA A 159 6.51 -18.06 -28.56
C ALA A 159 5.60 -19.29 -28.46
N GLU A 160 4.52 -19.36 -29.25
CA GLU A 160 3.66 -20.54 -29.35
C GLU A 160 4.39 -21.72 -30.00
N LYS A 161 5.07 -21.50 -31.14
CA LYS A 161 5.78 -22.57 -31.88
C LYS A 161 6.84 -23.27 -31.03
N TYR A 162 7.61 -22.51 -30.24
CA TYR A 162 8.69 -23.06 -29.40
C TYR A 162 8.31 -23.16 -27.92
N GLU A 163 7.03 -23.00 -27.58
CA GLU A 163 6.50 -23.03 -26.21
C GLU A 163 7.35 -22.24 -25.19
N CYS A 164 7.77 -21.03 -25.57
CA CYS A 164 8.68 -20.20 -24.78
C CYS A 164 8.09 -18.81 -24.52
N SER A 165 8.75 -18.01 -23.68
CA SER A 165 8.27 -16.66 -23.37
C SER A 165 8.41 -15.71 -24.56
N GLN A 166 7.39 -14.89 -24.83
CA GLN A 166 7.49 -13.79 -25.81
C GLN A 166 8.65 -12.83 -25.50
N PHE A 167 9.03 -12.71 -24.23
CA PHE A 167 10.20 -11.96 -23.81
C PHE A 167 11.50 -12.62 -24.30
N PHE A 168 11.62 -13.94 -24.16
CA PHE A 168 12.77 -14.71 -24.65
C PHE A 168 12.94 -14.58 -26.17
N ILE A 169 11.86 -14.69 -26.94
CA ILE A 169 11.91 -14.43 -28.39
C ILE A 169 12.40 -13.01 -28.69
N GLY A 170 11.93 -12.01 -27.94
CA GLY A 170 12.40 -10.62 -28.08
C GLY A 170 13.91 -10.49 -27.85
N LEU A 171 14.46 -11.25 -26.90
CA LEU A 171 15.89 -11.29 -26.62
C LEU A 171 16.67 -11.95 -27.78
N CYS A 172 16.22 -13.12 -28.26
CA CYS A 172 16.86 -13.84 -29.37
C CYS A 172 16.94 -12.99 -30.65
N CYS A 173 15.94 -12.15 -30.87
CA CYS A 173 15.78 -11.33 -32.06
C CYS A 173 16.17 -9.86 -31.88
N SER A 174 16.89 -9.51 -30.81
CA SER A 174 17.44 -8.17 -30.63
C SER A 174 18.73 -7.93 -31.47
N THR A 175 19.25 -8.98 -32.13
CA THR A 175 20.38 -8.87 -33.05
C THR A 175 19.98 -8.08 -34.30
N PRO A 176 20.88 -7.28 -34.91
CA PRO A 176 20.54 -6.44 -36.06
C PRO A 176 19.98 -7.24 -37.24
N GLU A 177 20.37 -8.51 -37.38
CA GLU A 177 19.94 -9.40 -38.46
C GLU A 177 18.50 -9.91 -38.34
N ALA A 178 17.99 -10.06 -37.11
CA ALA A 178 16.64 -10.55 -36.82
C ALA A 178 15.76 -9.48 -36.15
N ALA A 179 16.30 -8.27 -36.03
CA ALA A 179 15.61 -7.11 -35.51
C ALA A 179 14.42 -6.76 -36.40
N THR A 180 13.43 -6.11 -35.80
CA THR A 180 12.29 -5.60 -36.56
C THR A 180 12.80 -4.53 -37.52
N PRO A 181 12.51 -4.62 -38.83
CA PRO A 181 12.96 -3.62 -39.79
C PRO A 181 12.58 -2.22 -39.34
N PRO A 182 13.46 -1.21 -39.55
CA PRO A 182 13.23 0.15 -39.05
C PRO A 182 11.92 0.73 -39.58
N GLU A 183 11.55 0.41 -40.83
CA GLU A 183 10.29 0.83 -41.45
C GLU A 183 9.06 0.28 -40.71
N LEU A 184 9.09 -1.01 -40.34
CA LEU A 184 7.99 -1.63 -39.61
C LEU A 184 7.92 -1.12 -38.17
N ALA A 185 9.07 -0.85 -37.54
CA ALA A 185 9.11 -0.21 -36.23
C ALA A 185 8.56 1.23 -36.28
N ALA A 186 8.84 1.98 -37.35
CA ALA A 186 8.28 3.31 -37.58
C ALA A 186 6.76 3.26 -37.79
N HIS A 187 6.27 2.29 -38.57
CA HIS A 187 4.82 2.06 -38.74
C HIS A 187 4.13 1.84 -37.39
N TYR A 188 4.66 0.95 -36.55
CA TYR A 188 4.07 0.72 -35.22
C TYR A 188 4.11 1.97 -34.32
N LYS A 189 5.15 2.79 -34.41
CA LYS A 189 5.21 4.08 -33.69
C LYS A 189 4.12 5.04 -34.19
N ALA A 190 3.96 5.16 -35.51
CA ALA A 190 2.91 5.98 -36.12
C ALA A 190 1.51 5.51 -35.73
N ASP A 191 1.26 4.19 -35.71
CA ASP A 191 -0.01 3.62 -35.24
C ASP A 191 -0.28 4.00 -33.78
N LEU A 192 0.73 3.85 -32.90
CA LEU A 192 0.60 4.23 -31.49
C LEU A 192 0.36 5.73 -31.32
N GLU A 193 0.99 6.58 -32.13
CA GLU A 193 0.76 8.03 -32.15
C GLU A 193 -0.65 8.36 -32.63
N SER A 194 -1.17 7.68 -33.65
CA SER A 194 -2.56 7.83 -34.10
C SER A 194 -3.57 7.42 -33.03
N ILE A 195 -3.25 6.41 -32.20
CA ILE A 195 -4.09 6.00 -31.08
C ILE A 195 -4.02 7.04 -29.95
N LYS A 196 -2.84 7.62 -29.71
CA LYS A 196 -2.63 8.66 -28.69
C LYS A 196 -3.28 9.98 -29.09
N SER A 197 -3.26 10.36 -30.36
CA SER A 197 -3.90 11.60 -30.84
C SER A 197 -5.41 11.57 -30.64
N LYS A 198 -6.03 10.38 -30.76
CA LYS A 198 -7.45 10.13 -30.46
C LYS A 198 -7.82 10.23 -28.98
N TRP A 199 -6.86 10.40 -28.06
CA TRP A 199 -7.18 10.55 -26.64
C TRP A 199 -7.67 11.96 -26.34
N GLY A 200 -8.88 12.04 -25.77
CA GLY A 200 -9.40 13.27 -25.18
C GLY A 200 -8.60 13.75 -23.95
N PRO A 201 -8.84 14.99 -23.49
CA PRO A 201 -8.00 15.68 -22.50
C PRO A 201 -7.87 14.89 -21.18
N ARG A 202 -9.00 14.44 -20.60
CA ARG A 202 -9.02 13.67 -19.35
C ARG A 202 -8.19 12.38 -19.40
N LYS A 203 -8.21 11.68 -20.54
CA LYS A 203 -7.45 10.43 -20.71
C LYS A 203 -5.95 10.71 -20.83
N ARG A 204 -5.58 11.79 -21.53
CA ARG A 204 -4.18 12.21 -21.69
C ARG A 204 -3.57 12.58 -20.34
N GLU A 205 -4.22 13.46 -19.60
CA GLU A 205 -3.80 13.87 -18.25
C GLU A 205 -3.66 12.65 -17.30
N ALA A 206 -4.65 11.75 -17.31
CA ALA A 206 -4.58 10.54 -16.49
C ALA A 206 -3.39 9.61 -16.84
N ARG A 207 -2.97 9.57 -18.11
CA ARG A 207 -1.82 8.78 -18.58
C ARG A 207 -0.50 9.44 -18.20
N GLU A 208 -0.42 10.76 -18.31
CA GLU A 208 0.73 11.56 -17.84
C GLU A 208 0.91 11.40 -16.33
N MET A 209 -0.15 11.59 -15.53
CA MET A 209 -0.15 11.36 -14.09
C MET A 209 0.28 9.94 -13.70
N ARG A 210 -0.13 8.92 -14.46
CA ARG A 210 0.33 7.54 -14.26
C ARG A 210 1.82 7.38 -14.55
N SER A 211 2.32 8.03 -15.61
CA SER A 211 3.74 8.04 -15.95
C SER A 211 4.57 8.69 -14.85
N GLU A 212 4.14 9.84 -14.35
CA GLU A 212 4.80 10.51 -13.22
C GLU A 212 4.82 9.64 -11.97
N ARG A 213 3.67 9.08 -11.56
CA ARG A 213 3.66 8.14 -10.41
C ARG A 213 4.64 6.99 -10.59
N LYS A 214 4.72 6.41 -11.78
CA LYS A 214 5.67 5.31 -12.06
C LYS A 214 7.13 5.76 -11.96
N LYS A 215 7.45 7.01 -12.37
CA LYS A 215 8.80 7.58 -12.20
C LYS A 215 9.14 7.76 -10.71
N LEU A 216 8.18 8.20 -9.89
CA LEU A 216 8.40 8.40 -8.46
C LEU A 216 8.56 7.09 -7.67
N TRP A 217 7.95 5.98 -8.10
CA TRP A 217 7.98 4.71 -7.35
C TRP A 217 9.36 4.18 -6.96
N GLY A 218 10.42 4.52 -7.71
CA GLY A 218 11.78 4.07 -7.44
C GLY A 218 12.72 5.13 -6.85
N ARG A 219 12.22 6.32 -6.50
CA ARG A 219 13.05 7.46 -6.07
C ARG A 219 13.19 7.59 -4.55
N ASP A 220 12.13 7.30 -3.81
CA ASP A 220 12.03 7.55 -2.37
C ASP A 220 12.00 6.23 -1.56
N ALA A 221 12.88 5.29 -1.91
CA ALA A 221 13.10 4.04 -1.16
C ALA A 221 14.14 4.22 -0.06
#